data_AF-A0A7S3RQG3-F1
#
_entry.id   AF-A0A7S3RQG3-F1
#
_cell.length_a   1.000
_cell.length_b   1.000
_cell.length_c   1.000
_cell.angle_alpha   90.00
_cell.angle_beta   90.00
_cell.angle_gamma   90.00
#
_symmetry.space_group_name_H-M   'P 1'
#
loop_
_entity.id
_entity.type
_entity.pdbx_description
1 polymer ?
#
loop_
_entity_poly.entity_id
_entity_poly.type
_entity_poly.pdbx_seq_one_letter_code
_entity_poly.pdbx_strand_id
1 'polypeptide(L)'
;TEAHRRCNDSGEVFDRFSMRDNGLVMGDRTFLNALEQSIPFLTGLWSCAVLVNGNLATVLGSIAVFTRIWFPIFWSWGEEGKWNPMVELSTQPWYLMVFSMHGSVALWALWGINVAALHPLIIAFICIGLYLVFFAGAAV
;
A
#
# COMPACT_ATOMS: atom_id res chain seq x y z
N THR A 1 -9.22 26.29 10.54
CA THR A 1 -8.46 25.30 9.73
C THR A 1 -8.47 25.74 8.28
N GLU A 2 -7.52 25.28 7.45
CA GLU A 2 -7.49 25.58 5.99
C GLU A 2 -8.86 25.31 5.33
N ALA A 3 -9.54 24.23 5.75
CA ALA A 3 -10.86 23.87 5.27
C ALA A 3 -11.96 24.89 5.63
N HIS A 4 -11.97 25.42 6.86
CA HIS A 4 -12.87 26.53 7.23
C HIS A 4 -12.66 27.77 6.36
N ARG A 5 -11.40 28.07 6.00
CA ARG A 5 -11.08 29.20 5.12
C ARG A 5 -11.66 28.98 3.73
N ARG A 6 -11.45 27.80 3.13
CA ARG A 6 -11.99 27.45 1.81
C ARG A 6 -13.51 27.50 1.76
N CYS A 7 -14.21 26.96 2.78
CA CYS A 7 -15.66 27.02 2.86
C CYS A 7 -16.18 28.47 2.97
N ASN A 8 -15.53 29.30 3.80
CA ASN A 8 -15.88 30.72 3.89
C ASN A 8 -15.66 31.45 2.55
N ASP A 9 -14.54 31.18 1.87
CA ASP A 9 -14.21 31.77 0.56
C ASP A 9 -15.22 31.32 -0.53
N SER A 10 -15.79 30.13 -0.44
CA SER A 10 -16.81 29.60 -1.34
C SER A 10 -18.25 29.92 -0.94
N GLY A 11 -18.46 30.62 0.18
CA GLY A 11 -19.80 30.92 0.72
C GLY A 11 -20.55 29.69 1.24
N GLU A 12 -19.87 28.56 1.46
CA GLU A 12 -20.46 27.34 2.00
C GLU A 12 -20.32 27.28 3.52
N VAL A 13 -21.32 26.72 4.20
CA VAL A 13 -21.20 26.40 5.63
C VAL A 13 -20.25 25.23 5.79
N PHE A 14 -19.21 25.40 6.60
CA PHE A 14 -18.28 24.31 6.89
C PHE A 14 -19.02 23.14 7.53
N ASP A 15 -18.95 21.98 6.88
CA ASP A 15 -19.42 20.71 7.40
C ASP A 15 -18.31 19.66 7.18
N ARG A 16 -17.83 19.08 8.28
CA ARG A 16 -16.78 18.04 8.28
C ARG A 16 -17.21 16.75 7.57
N PHE A 17 -18.50 16.55 7.37
CA PHE A 17 -19.04 15.39 6.66
C PHE A 17 -19.47 15.75 5.23
N SER A 18 -19.28 17.00 4.82
CA SER A 18 -19.56 17.44 3.46
C SER A 18 -18.52 16.88 2.50
N MET A 19 -19.00 16.11 1.52
CA MET A 19 -18.21 15.61 0.38
C MET A 19 -17.99 16.70 -0.70
N ARG A 20 -18.30 17.98 -0.41
CA ARG A 20 -18.20 19.08 -1.40
C ARG A 20 -16.82 19.70 -1.48
N ASP A 21 -16.02 19.62 -0.41
CA ASP A 21 -14.62 20.07 -0.45
C ASP A 21 -13.74 18.92 -0.97
N ASN A 22 -13.28 19.05 -2.21
CA ASN A 22 -12.40 18.07 -2.85
C ASN A 22 -11.13 17.78 -2.02
N GLY A 23 -10.60 18.76 -1.30
CA GLY A 23 -9.44 18.57 -0.43
C GLY A 23 -9.74 17.73 0.81
N LEU A 24 -10.95 17.86 1.39
CA LEU A 24 -11.39 16.97 2.47
C LEU A 24 -11.62 15.55 1.96
N VAL A 25 -12.25 15.41 0.79
CA VAL A 25 -12.44 14.10 0.14
C VAL A 25 -11.10 13.41 -0.12
N MET A 26 -10.09 14.15 -0.61
CA MET A 26 -8.73 13.61 -0.80
C MET A 26 -8.09 13.14 0.51
N GLY A 27 -8.22 13.93 1.58
CA GLY A 27 -7.72 13.58 2.91
C GLY A 27 -8.35 12.30 3.44
N ASP A 28 -9.68 12.19 3.36
CA ASP A 28 -10.43 11.02 3.80
C ASP A 28 -10.06 9.77 2.99
N ARG A 29 -9.95 9.88 1.66
CA ARG A 29 -9.53 8.77 0.80
C ARG A 29 -8.14 8.28 1.13
N THR A 30 -7.20 9.20 1.35
CA THR A 30 -5.83 8.86 1.75
C THR A 30 -5.82 8.14 3.09
N PHE A 31 -6.54 8.68 4.09
CA PHE A 31 -6.59 8.13 5.43
C PHE A 31 -7.23 6.73 5.46
N LEU A 32 -8.39 6.57 4.82
CA LEU A 32 -9.08 5.28 4.72
C LEU A 32 -8.22 4.25 3.99
N ASN A 33 -7.58 4.63 2.90
CA ASN A 33 -6.70 3.72 2.16
C ASN A 33 -5.48 3.33 3.00
N ALA A 34 -4.92 4.23 3.81
CA ALA A 34 -3.84 3.88 4.74
C ALA A 34 -4.32 2.88 5.82
N LEU A 35 -5.51 3.09 6.39
CA LEU A 35 -6.11 2.17 7.37
C LEU A 35 -6.35 0.78 6.77
N GLU A 36 -7.00 0.69 5.62
CA GLU A 36 -7.29 -0.57 4.94
C GLU A 36 -6.01 -1.36 4.64
N GLN A 37 -4.96 -0.68 4.21
CA GLN A 37 -3.70 -1.31 3.84
C GLN A 37 -2.81 -1.62 5.06
N SER A 38 -3.07 -1.03 6.23
CA SER A 38 -2.27 -1.28 7.44
C SER A 38 -2.38 -2.72 7.94
N ILE A 39 -3.56 -3.33 7.83
CA ILE A 39 -3.82 -4.70 8.30
C ILE A 39 -3.02 -5.74 7.49
N PRO A 40 -3.11 -5.81 6.15
CA PRO A 40 -2.31 -6.76 5.38
C PRO A 40 -0.82 -6.47 5.50
N PHE A 41 -0.41 -5.21 5.62
CA PHE A 41 0.99 -4.86 5.84
C PHE A 41 1.53 -5.38 7.17
N LEU A 42 0.88 -5.06 8.29
CA LEU A 42 1.35 -5.45 9.63
C LEU A 42 1.32 -6.97 9.81
N THR A 43 0.26 -7.63 9.34
CA THR A 43 0.18 -9.10 9.42
C THR A 43 1.26 -9.77 8.58
N GLY A 44 1.51 -9.29 7.35
CA GLY A 44 2.59 -9.79 6.49
C GLY A 44 3.97 -9.53 7.07
N LEU A 45 4.21 -8.32 7.59
CA LEU A 45 5.48 -7.92 8.18
C LEU A 45 5.84 -8.81 9.38
N TRP A 46 4.94 -8.92 10.36
CA TRP A 46 5.21 -9.67 11.59
C TRP A 46 5.29 -11.17 11.33
N SER A 47 4.39 -11.73 10.51
CA SER A 47 4.45 -13.15 10.17
C SER A 47 5.72 -13.51 9.39
N CYS A 48 6.13 -12.68 8.42
CA CYS A 48 7.38 -12.89 7.68
C CYS A 48 8.61 -12.74 8.59
N ALA A 49 8.62 -11.74 9.48
CA ALA A 49 9.73 -11.52 10.40
C ALA A 49 9.94 -12.70 11.36
N VAL A 50 8.85 -13.26 11.90
CA VAL A 50 8.89 -14.36 12.88
C VAL A 50 9.09 -15.73 12.22
N LEU A 51 8.40 -16.01 11.11
CA LEU A 51 8.34 -17.34 10.53
C LEU A 51 9.37 -17.57 9.42
N VAL A 52 9.82 -16.50 8.73
CA VAL A 52 10.72 -16.60 7.57
C VAL A 52 12.08 -15.99 7.90
N ASN A 53 12.16 -14.66 8.03
CA ASN A 53 13.40 -13.94 8.31
C ASN A 53 13.16 -12.45 8.62
N GLY A 54 13.76 -11.95 9.71
CA GLY A 54 13.66 -10.55 10.12
C GLY A 54 14.29 -9.55 9.13
N ASN A 55 15.40 -9.89 8.48
CA ASN A 55 16.05 -9.00 7.51
C ASN A 55 15.23 -8.86 6.22
N LEU A 56 14.70 -9.97 5.71
CA LEU A 56 13.81 -9.95 4.54
C LEU A 56 12.57 -9.09 4.82
N ALA A 57 11.92 -9.30 5.96
CA ALA A 57 10.77 -8.50 6.39
C ALA A 57 11.13 -7.01 6.55
N THR A 58 12.31 -6.70 7.09
CA THR A 58 12.78 -5.31 7.23
C THR A 58 12.97 -4.63 5.88
N VAL A 59 13.62 -5.30 4.91
CA VAL A 59 13.85 -4.74 3.58
C VAL A 59 12.53 -4.52 2.84
N LEU A 60 11.70 -5.55 2.73
CA LEU A 60 10.41 -5.46 2.04
C LEU A 60 9.48 -4.45 2.73
N GLY A 61 9.43 -4.47 4.06
CA GLY A 61 8.63 -3.55 4.85
C GLY A 61 9.06 -2.09 4.71
N SER A 62 10.37 -1.83 4.68
CA SER A 62 10.92 -0.48 4.47
C SER A 62 10.59 0.06 3.09
N ILE A 63 10.71 -0.77 2.05
CA ILE A 63 10.33 -0.39 0.68
C ILE A 63 8.83 -0.09 0.61
N ALA A 64 8.00 -0.93 1.23
CA ALA A 64 6.56 -0.70 1.29
C ALA A 64 6.23 0.64 1.96
N VAL A 65 6.73 0.90 3.17
CA VAL A 65 6.48 2.17 3.86
C VAL A 65 6.96 3.36 3.03
N PHE A 66 8.16 3.26 2.44
CA PHE A 66 8.71 4.31 1.59
C PHE A 66 7.80 4.62 0.39
N THR A 67 7.34 3.61 -0.33
CA THR A 67 6.45 3.80 -1.49
C THR A 67 5.10 4.38 -1.06
N ARG A 68 4.62 4.02 0.13
CA ARG A 68 3.34 4.51 0.66
C ARG A 68 3.33 5.97 1.07
N ILE A 69 4.46 6.52 1.49
CA ILE A 69 4.61 7.96 1.79
C ILE A 69 4.23 8.82 0.58
N TRP A 70 4.48 8.34 -0.63
CA TRP A 70 4.19 9.06 -1.87
C TRP A 70 2.71 9.02 -2.28
N PHE A 71 1.91 8.11 -1.73
CA PHE A 71 0.49 7.97 -2.07
C PHE A 71 -0.32 9.27 -1.90
N PRO A 72 -0.32 9.97 -0.73
CA PRO A 72 -1.02 11.25 -0.59
C PRO A 72 -0.55 12.32 -1.57
N ILE A 73 0.75 12.33 -1.87
CA ILE A 73 1.36 13.32 -2.76
C ILE A 73 0.85 13.08 -4.19
N PHE A 74 0.96 11.85 -4.69
CA PHE A 74 0.47 11.48 -6.02
C PHE A 74 -1.04 11.61 -6.15
N TRP A 75 -1.81 11.33 -5.09
CA TRP A 75 -3.25 11.57 -5.09
C TRP A 75 -3.58 13.06 -5.26
N SER A 76 -2.84 13.95 -4.58
CA SER A 76 -3.06 15.41 -4.68
C SER A 76 -2.72 16.01 -6.04
N TRP A 77 -2.02 15.27 -6.91
CA TRP A 77 -1.79 15.66 -8.30
C TRP A 77 -2.96 15.31 -9.22
N GLY A 78 -3.96 14.56 -8.74
CA GLY A 78 -5.18 14.27 -9.47
C GLY A 78 -6.12 15.46 -9.51
N GLU A 79 -6.73 15.71 -10.67
CA GLU A 79 -7.77 16.74 -10.80
C GLU A 79 -8.95 16.42 -9.88
N GLU A 80 -9.35 17.39 -9.06
CA GLU A 80 -10.54 17.32 -8.20
C GLU A 80 -10.56 16.09 -7.26
N GLY A 81 -9.40 15.55 -6.88
CA GLY A 81 -9.32 14.40 -5.99
C GLY A 81 -9.70 13.07 -6.65
N LYS A 82 -9.64 13.01 -7.99
CA LYS A 82 -9.82 11.78 -8.77
C LYS A 82 -8.54 10.95 -8.79
N TRP A 83 -8.73 9.64 -8.96
CA TRP A 83 -7.64 8.71 -9.20
C TRP A 83 -6.84 9.11 -10.44
N ASN A 84 -5.53 8.91 -10.40
CA ASN A 84 -4.64 9.18 -11.52
C ASN A 84 -3.52 8.12 -11.60
N PRO A 85 -2.84 7.96 -12.76
CA PRO A 85 -1.80 6.95 -12.93
C PRO A 85 -0.59 7.09 -12.01
N MET A 86 -0.31 8.27 -11.45
CA MET A 86 0.80 8.42 -10.48
C MET A 86 0.49 7.67 -9.18
N VAL A 87 -0.78 7.54 -8.82
CA VAL A 87 -1.20 6.71 -7.67
C VAL A 87 -0.74 5.27 -7.84
N GLU A 88 -0.77 4.72 -9.06
CA GLU A 88 -0.28 3.37 -9.35
C GLU A 88 1.22 3.23 -9.10
N LEU A 89 2.02 4.26 -9.36
CA LEU A 89 3.46 4.21 -9.10
C LEU A 89 3.78 4.04 -7.61
N SER A 90 2.94 4.54 -6.71
CA SER A 90 3.06 4.27 -5.27
C SER A 90 2.43 2.93 -4.86
N THR A 91 1.35 2.53 -5.54
CA THR A 91 0.48 1.44 -5.11
C THR A 91 1.02 0.07 -5.58
N GLN A 92 1.51 -0.02 -6.81
CA GLN A 92 2.03 -1.28 -7.37
C GLN A 92 3.25 -1.80 -6.59
N PRO A 93 4.27 -0.98 -6.25
CA PRO A 93 5.37 -1.45 -5.43
C PRO A 93 4.95 -1.81 -3.99
N TRP A 94 3.98 -1.09 -3.41
CA TRP A 94 3.41 -1.43 -2.12
C TRP A 94 2.83 -2.85 -2.13
N TYR A 95 1.97 -3.14 -3.10
CA TYR A 95 1.38 -4.47 -3.25
C TYR A 95 2.44 -5.54 -3.49
N LEU A 96 3.42 -5.29 -4.36
CA LEU A 96 4.52 -6.23 -4.59
C LEU A 96 5.20 -6.62 -3.27
N MET A 97 5.55 -5.65 -2.41
CA MET A 97 6.20 -5.96 -1.13
C MET A 97 5.29 -6.69 -0.15
N VAL A 98 4.02 -6.26 -0.03
CA VAL A 98 3.05 -6.89 0.90
C VAL A 98 2.76 -8.33 0.50
N PHE A 99 2.49 -8.59 -0.78
CA PHE A 99 2.27 -9.95 -1.29
C PHE A 99 3.51 -10.81 -1.23
N SER A 100 4.70 -10.23 -1.38
CA SER A 100 5.95 -10.96 -1.21
C SER A 100 6.13 -11.47 0.22
N MET A 101 5.77 -10.67 1.23
CA MET A 101 5.82 -11.10 2.64
C MET A 101 4.83 -12.23 2.91
N HIS A 102 3.56 -12.07 2.52
CA HIS A 102 2.53 -13.11 2.70
C HIS A 102 2.84 -14.38 1.91
N GLY A 103 3.28 -14.25 0.66
CA GLY A 103 3.62 -15.38 -0.18
C GLY A 103 4.88 -16.10 0.31
N SER A 104 5.86 -15.39 0.88
CA SER A 104 7.02 -16.04 1.54
C SER A 104 6.59 -16.88 2.74
N VAL A 105 5.66 -16.38 3.55
CA VAL A 105 5.07 -17.12 4.66
C VAL A 105 4.29 -18.33 4.16
N ALA A 106 3.49 -18.17 3.09
CA ALA A 106 2.76 -19.29 2.49
C ALA A 106 3.70 -20.35 1.91
N LEU A 107 4.77 -19.94 1.23
CA LEU A 107 5.78 -20.85 0.68
C LEU A 107 6.48 -21.66 1.78
N TRP A 108 6.81 -20.98 2.88
CA TRP A 108 7.36 -21.63 4.07
C TRP A 108 6.37 -22.60 4.71
N ALA A 109 5.12 -22.18 4.93
CA ALA A 109 4.11 -22.98 5.63
C ALA A 109 3.66 -24.22 4.83
N LEU A 110 3.55 -24.11 3.51
CA LEU A 110 3.00 -25.18 2.66
C LEU A 110 4.09 -26.13 2.13
N TRP A 111 5.28 -25.61 1.81
CA TRP A 111 6.34 -26.40 1.18
C TRP A 111 7.67 -26.39 1.95
N GLY A 112 7.78 -25.68 3.07
CA GLY A 112 9.03 -25.56 3.82
C GLY A 112 10.10 -24.76 3.07
N ILE A 113 9.72 -23.97 2.07
CA ILE A 113 10.67 -23.19 1.26
C ILE A 113 10.99 -21.89 2.00
N ASN A 114 12.20 -21.78 2.54
CA ASN A 114 12.66 -20.53 3.13
C ASN A 114 13.20 -19.59 2.02
N VAL A 115 12.34 -18.69 1.57
CA VAL A 115 12.67 -17.71 0.51
C VAL A 115 13.90 -16.88 0.86
N ALA A 116 14.09 -16.52 2.13
CA ALA A 116 15.22 -15.69 2.57
C ALA A 116 16.59 -16.39 2.46
N ALA A 117 16.61 -17.72 2.33
CA ALA A 117 17.84 -18.49 2.13
C ALA A 117 18.27 -18.59 0.65
N LEU A 118 17.45 -18.10 -0.27
CA LEU A 118 17.71 -18.17 -1.70
C LEU A 118 18.59 -17.01 -2.18
N HIS A 119 19.16 -17.16 -3.39
CA HIS A 119 19.91 -16.09 -4.02
C HIS A 119 19.02 -14.83 -4.25
N PRO A 120 19.51 -13.60 -4.04
CA PRO A 120 18.68 -12.39 -4.12
C PRO A 120 17.90 -12.20 -5.44
N LEU A 121 18.48 -12.59 -6.57
CA LEU A 121 17.77 -12.56 -7.85
C LEU A 121 16.59 -13.54 -7.90
N ILE A 122 16.73 -14.73 -7.29
CA ILE A 122 15.64 -15.70 -7.20
C ILE A 122 14.53 -15.15 -6.30
N ILE A 123 14.89 -14.51 -5.18
CA ILE A 123 13.93 -13.83 -4.32
C ILE A 123 13.14 -12.80 -5.13
N ALA A 124 13.82 -11.95 -5.91
CA ALA A 124 13.15 -10.95 -6.74
C ALA A 124 12.15 -11.58 -7.73
N PHE A 125 12.52 -12.66 -8.42
CA PHE A 125 11.62 -13.37 -9.32
C PHE A 125 10.44 -14.03 -8.59
N ILE A 126 10.66 -14.60 -7.39
CA ILE A 126 9.59 -15.16 -6.56
C ILE A 126 8.62 -14.05 -6.14
N CYS A 127 9.13 -12.92 -5.68
CA CYS A 127 8.32 -11.75 -5.30
C CYS A 127 7.42 -11.30 -6.46
N ILE A 128 7.99 -11.14 -7.66
CA ILE A 128 7.23 -10.79 -8.87
C ILE A 128 6.23 -11.89 -9.23
N GLY A 129 6.62 -13.17 -9.16
CA GLY A 129 5.73 -14.29 -9.45
C GLY A 129 4.53 -14.35 -8.51
N LEU A 130 4.76 -14.23 -7.19
CA LEU A 130 3.71 -14.19 -6.17
C LEU A 130 2.73 -13.04 -6.40
N TYR A 131 3.27 -11.87 -6.74
CA TYR A 131 2.48 -10.70 -7.12
C TYR A 131 1.57 -10.99 -8.33
N LEU A 132 2.16 -11.50 -9.42
CA LEU A 132 1.40 -11.80 -10.65
C LEU A 132 0.35 -12.89 -10.43
N VAL A 133 0.64 -13.93 -9.64
CA VAL A 133 -0.32 -14.99 -9.31
C VAL A 133 -1.52 -14.42 -8.57
N PHE A 134 -1.32 -13.53 -7.59
CA PHE A 134 -2.41 -12.90 -6.86
C PHE A 134 -3.33 -12.09 -7.80
N PHE A 135 -2.75 -11.24 -8.65
CA PHE A 135 -3.54 -10.39 -9.56
C PHE A 135 -4.18 -11.18 -10.70
N ALA A 136 -3.51 -12.21 -11.23
CA ALA A 136 -4.09 -13.09 -12.23
C ALA A 136 -5.25 -13.92 -11.66
N GLY A 137 -5.11 -14.41 -10.42
CA GLY A 137 -6.18 -15.15 -9.73
C GLY A 137 -7.38 -14.29 -9.36
N ALA A 138 -7.19 -12.99 -9.13
CA ALA A 138 -8.26 -12.03 -8.88
C ALA A 138 -9.01 -11.56 -10.14
N ALA A 139 -8.50 -11.89 -11.34
CA ALA A 139 -9.09 -11.53 -12.62
C ALA A 139 -10.07 -12.59 -13.18
N VAL A 140 -10.33 -13.66 -12.42
CA VAL A 140 -11.26 -14.76 -12.72
C VAL A 140 -12.49 -14.64 -11.84
#